data_AF-A0A7Y5E6C4-F1
#
_entry.id   AF-A0A7Y5E6C4-F1
#
_cell.length_a   1.000
_cell.length_b   1.000
_cell.length_c   1.000
_cell.angle_alpha   90.00
_cell.angle_beta   90.00
_cell.angle_gamma   90.00
#
_symmetry.space_group_name_H-M   'P 1'
#
loop_
_entity.id
_entity.type
_entity.pdbx_description
1 polymer ?
#
loop_
_entity_poly.entity_id
_entity_poly.type
_entity_poly.pdbx_seq_one_letter_code
_entity_poly.pdbx_strand_id
1 'polypeptide(L)' 'MRRFVAWHQRSRINLIRFHPIPSTPLRSSNDATIEDFRLALLDKGIRTTVRASRGLDIFAACGLLSTKELVKQQALDF' A
#
# COMPACT_ATOMS: atom_id res chain seq x y z
N MET A 1 1.55 1.92 -35.69
CA MET A 1 2.96 2.03 -35.24
C MET A 1 2.99 2.79 -33.91
N ARG A 2 2.96 2.08 -32.77
CA ARG A 2 2.98 2.73 -31.44
C ARG A 2 4.40 3.20 -31.16
N ARG A 3 4.57 4.53 -31.13
CA ARG A 3 5.84 5.20 -30.83
C ARG A 3 6.29 4.76 -29.43
N PHE A 4 7.34 3.95 -29.34
CA PHE A 4 8.03 3.64 -28.09
C PHE A 4 8.72 4.91 -27.61
N VAL A 5 7.99 5.79 -26.93
CA VAL A 5 8.60 6.90 -26.22
C VAL A 5 9.14 6.32 -24.92
N ALA A 6 10.43 5.99 -24.92
CA ALA A 6 11.19 5.73 -23.70
C ALA A 6 11.30 7.04 -22.92
N TRP A 7 10.22 7.41 -22.22
CA TRP A 7 10.26 8.49 -21.25
C TRP A 7 11.24 8.09 -20.16
N HIS A 8 12.26 8.91 -19.95
CA HIS A 8 13.12 8.85 -18.77
C HIS A 8 12.26 9.25 -17.55
N GLN A 9 11.37 8.35 -17.12
CA GLN A 9 10.49 8.52 -15.97
C GLN A 9 11.38 8.67 -14.73
N ARG A 10 11.54 9.91 -14.25
CA ARG A 10 12.39 10.24 -13.09
C ARG A 10 11.88 9.62 -11.78
N SER A 11 10.61 9.20 -11.76
CA SER A 11 9.95 8.67 -10.57
C SER A 11 9.15 7.42 -10.90
N ARG A 12 8.93 6.59 -9.87
CA ARG A 12 8.12 5.37 -9.94
C ARG A 12 7.05 5.45 -8.87
N ILE A 13 5.86 4.95 -9.15
CA ILE A 13 4.80 4.85 -8.14
C ILE A 13 4.89 3.47 -7.48
N ASN A 14 4.85 3.46 -6.15
CA ASN A 14 4.78 2.22 -5.38
C ASN A 14 3.51 2.24 -4.52
N LEU A 15 2.55 1.40 -4.87
CA LEU A 15 1.30 1.26 -4.13
C LEU A 15 1.55 0.46 -2.85
N ILE A 16 1.16 1.03 -1.72
CA ILE A 16 1.29 0.40 -0.41
C ILE A 16 -0.12 0.13 0.11
N ARG A 17 -0.40 -1.11 0.46
CA ARG A 17 -1.65 -1.48 1.13
C ARG A 17 -1.74 -0.74 2.46
N PHE A 18 -2.89 -0.13 2.70
CA PHE A 18 -3.17 0.42 4.02
C PHE A 18 -3.42 -0.75 4.99
N HIS A 19 -2.71 -0.76 6.12
CA HIS A 19 -2.96 -1.71 7.19
C HIS A 19 -3.80 -0.99 8.26
N PRO A 20 -5.05 -1.44 8.51
CA PRO A 20 -5.89 -0.82 9.52
C PRO A 20 -5.21 -0.82 10.89
N ILE A 21 -5.33 0.30 11.59
CA ILE A 21 -4.85 0.48 12.96
C ILE A 21 -6.05 0.83 13.86
N PRO A 22 -5.96 0.60 15.18
CA PRO A 22 -6.97 1.08 16.10
C PRO A 22 -7.18 2.60 15.91
N SER A 23 -8.43 3.05 16.02
CA SER A 23 -8.82 4.47 15.98
C SER A 23 -8.83 5.15 14.60
N THR A 24 -8.65 4.42 13.49
CA THR A 24 -8.89 4.96 12.13
C THR A 24 -10.21 4.42 11.54
N PRO A 25 -11.04 5.27 10.91
CA PRO A 25 -12.22 4.80 10.18
C PRO A 25 -11.86 4.22 8.80
N LEU A 26 -10.59 4.34 8.37
CA LEU A 26 -10.14 3.94 7.05
C LEU A 26 -10.00 2.42 6.93
N ARG A 27 -10.36 1.90 5.75
CA ARG A 27 -10.24 0.47 5.41
C ARG A 27 -9.22 0.27 4.31
N SER A 28 -8.59 -0.90 4.31
CA SER A 28 -7.73 -1.29 3.20
C SER A 28 -8.55 -1.50 1.92
N SER A 29 -8.00 -1.11 0.78
CA SER A 29 -8.54 -1.51 -0.52
C SER A 29 -8.38 -3.02 -0.70
N ASN A 30 -9.34 -3.66 -1.35
CA ASN A 30 -9.19 -5.06 -1.76
C ASN A 30 -8.17 -5.19 -2.91
N ASP A 31 -7.70 -6.42 -3.16
CA ASP A 31 -6.66 -6.67 -4.15
C ASP A 31 -7.08 -6.31 -5.58
N ALA A 32 -8.34 -6.54 -5.95
CA ALA A 32 -8.86 -6.18 -7.26
C ALA A 32 -8.78 -4.67 -7.51
N THR A 33 -9.21 -3.86 -6.54
CA THR A 33 -9.14 -2.38 -6.62
C THR A 33 -7.70 -1.88 -6.75
N ILE A 34 -6.76 -2.51 -6.03
CA ILE A 34 -5.34 -2.15 -6.12
C ILE A 34 -4.77 -2.50 -7.49
N GLU A 35 -5.12 -3.66 -8.03
CA GLU A 35 -4.65 -4.06 -9.35
C GLU A 35 -5.28 -3.24 -10.47
N ASP A 36 -6.57 -2.91 -10.40
CA ASP A 36 -7.23 -2.02 -11.35
C ASP A 36 -6.56 -0.64 -11.36
N PHE A 37 -6.25 -0.10 -10.18
CA PHE A 37 -5.55 1.18 -10.07
C PHE A 37 -4.11 1.09 -10.63
N ARG A 38 -3.40 -0.01 -10.37
CA ARG A 38 -2.07 -0.26 -10.94
C ARG A 38 -2.15 -0.31 -12.47
N LEU A 39 -3.10 -1.04 -13.03
CA LEU A 39 -3.30 -1.17 -14.47
C LEU A 39 -3.63 0.18 -15.10
N ALA A 40 -4.49 0.98 -14.48
CA ALA A 40 -4.82 2.33 -14.94
C ALA A 40 -3.60 3.26 -14.99
N LEU A 41 -2.66 3.15 -14.05
CA LEU A 41 -1.41 3.91 -14.07
C LEU A 41 -0.43 3.41 -15.14
N LEU A 42 -0.36 2.10 -15.33
CA LEU A 42 0.48 1.49 -16.37
C LEU A 42 0.00 1.86 -17.78
N ASP A 43 -1.32 1.89 -18.02
CA ASP A 43 -1.92 2.31 -19.29
C ASP A 43 -1.55 3.76 -19.66
N LYS A 44 -1.40 4.62 -18.65
CA LYS A 44 -0.88 6.00 -18.80
C LYS A 44 0.64 6.09 -18.95
N GLY A 45 1.34 4.96 -19.04
CA GLY A 45 2.79 4.89 -19.17
C GLY A 45 3.56 5.19 -17.88
N ILE A 46 2.91 5.13 -16.71
CA ILE A 46 3.53 5.37 -15.41
C ILE A 46 3.96 4.04 -14.79
N ARG A 47 5.27 3.88 -14.56
CA ARG A 47 5.82 2.67 -13.94
C ARG A 47 5.32 2.54 -12.50
N THR A 48 4.49 1.53 -12.27
CA THR A 48 3.80 1.31 -10.99
C THR A 48 4.01 -0.13 -10.49
N THR A 49 4.32 -0.27 -9.21
CA THR A 49 4.43 -1.57 -8.51
C THR A 49 3.51 -1.62 -7.31
N VAL A 50 3.07 -2.82 -6.92
CA VAL A 50 2.43 -3.06 -5.61
C VAL A 50 3.49 -3.59 -4.67
N ARG A 51 3.69 -2.92 -3.53
CA ARG A 51 4.62 -3.37 -2.51
C ARG A 51 4.03 -4.58 -1.78
N ALA A 52 4.78 -5.68 -1.77
CA ALA A 52 4.46 -6.81 -0.89
C ALA A 52 4.52 -6.36 0.57
N SER A 53 3.45 -6.62 1.32
CA SER A 53 3.45 -6.42 2.77
C SER A 53 4.40 -7.44 3.41
N ARG A 54 5.27 -6.98 4.31
CA ARG A 54 6.20 -7.81 5.10
C ARG A 54 6.05 -7.45 6.57
N GLY A 55 6.07 -8.46 7.44
CA GLY A 55 5.94 -8.27 8.89
C GLY A 55 4.52 -7.92 9.35
N LEU A 56 3.47 -8.33 8.64
CA LEU A 56 2.09 -8.11 9.07
C LEU A 56 1.75 -8.99 10.29
N ASP A 57 2.23 -10.23 10.25
CA ASP A 57 2.21 -11.23 11.31
C ASP A 57 2.85 -10.77 12.63
N ILE A 58 3.84 -9.89 12.55
CA ILE A 58 4.55 -9.34 13.72
C ILE A 58 4.23 -7.86 13.98
N PHE A 59 3.16 -7.32 13.38
CA PHE A 59 2.77 -5.91 13.49
C PHE A 59 3.90 -4.91 13.18
N ALA A 60 4.79 -5.26 12.25
CA ALA A 60 5.92 -4.45 11.80
C ALA A 60 5.78 -3.99 10.34
N ALA A 61 4.66 -4.27 9.69
CA ALA A 61 4.36 -3.72 8.36
C ALA A 61 4.35 -2.18 8.40
N CYS A 62 4.53 -1.55 7.23
CA CYS A 62 4.55 -0.10 7.14
C CYS A 62 3.26 0.51 7.72
N GLY A 63 3.40 1.46 8.65
CA GLY A 63 2.30 2.07 9.39
C GLY A 63 2.00 1.43 10.75
N LEU A 64 2.56 0.25 11.07
CA LEU A 64 2.29 -0.45 12.33
C LEU A 64 3.35 -0.21 13.44
N LEU A 65 4.56 0.25 13.07
CA LEU A 65 5.63 0.48 14.05
C LEU A 65 5.30 1.60 15.05
N SER A 66 4.51 2.61 14.66
CA SER A 66 4.06 3.71 15.52
C SER A 66 2.77 3.40 16.29
N THR A 67 2.14 2.24 16.06
CA THR A 67 0.87 1.86 16.69
C THR A 67 1.01 0.77 17.74
N LYS A 68 2.25 0.37 18.08
CA LYS A 68 2.55 -0.61 19.13
C LYS A 68 1.88 -0.28 20.46
N GLU A 69 1.90 0.99 20.89
CA GLU A 69 1.24 1.43 22.12
C GLU A 69 -0.30 1.40 22.03
N LEU A 70 -0.87 1.72 20.86
CA LEU A 70 -2.32 1.66 20.62
C LEU A 70 -2.83 0.21 20.62
N VAL A 71 -2.05 -0.72 20.07
CA VAL A 71 -2.36 -2.16 20.10
C VAL A 71 -2.24 -2.71 21.53
N LYS A 72 -1.27 -2.22 22.31
CA LYS A 72 -1.08 -2.62 23.72
C LYS A 72 -2.27 -2.20 24.60
N GLN A 73 -2.81 -0.99 24.39
CA GLN A 73 -4.01 -0.52 25.09
C GLN A 73 -5.22 -1.41 24.79
N GLN A 74 -5.42 -1.81 23.54
CA GLN A 74 -6.56 -2.65 23.16
C GLN A 74 -6.45 -4.10 23.68
N ALA A 75 -5.24 -4.61 23.93
CA ALA A 75 -5.02 -5.92 24.54
C ALA A 75 -5.24 -5.95 26.07
N LEU A 76 -5.32 -4.77 26.72
CA LEU A 76 -5.60 -4.63 28.16
C LEU A 76 -7.10 -4.41 28.45
N ASP A 77 -7.91 -4.21 27.41
CA ASP A 77 -9.37 -4.02 27.50
C ASP A 77 -10.15 -5.37 27.44
N PHE A 78 -9.46 -6.50 27.55
CA PHE A 78 -10.00 -7.87 27.68
C PHE A 78 -9.49 -8.52 28.96
#